data_AF-A0A349XPU4-F1
#
_entry.id   AF-A0A349XPU4-F1
#
_cell.length_a   1.000
_cell.length_b   1.000
_cell.length_c   1.000
_cell.angle_alpha   90.00
_cell.angle_beta   90.00
_cell.angle_gamma   90.00
#
_symmetry.space_group_name_H-M   'P 1'
#
loop_
_entity.id
_entity.type
_entity.pdbx_description
1 polymer ?
#
loop_
_entity_poly.entity_id
_entity_poly.type
_entity_poly.pdbx_seq_one_letter_code
_entity_poly.pdbx_strand_id
1 'polypeptide(L)'
;MINADNTPRSPYENYNEWYSRQDRAHLIQKSKDAENIFRKTGITFAVYGHADSSEKLIPFDIIPRIISGREWRKLAQGIEQRVLALNAFLDDIYHKQEIIRAGRIPREIIEKNEAFLPEMIGFTPPGGVYTHIVGTDIVRTGEDQFYVLEDNARTPSGVSYMLENRETMMQMFPELFHENRVRRVEDYPYLLRQSLASLAPPGCTGKPRVAVLTPGIYNSAYYEHSFLADMMGVELVEGSDLRVMDGKVKMRTTRGYEAIDVLYRRVDDDFLDPLTFRPDSALGVPGIMDVYRAGNITIA
;
A
#
# COMPACT_ATOMS: atom_id res chain seq x y z
N MET A 1 7.80 -4.74 -25.66
CA MET A 1 9.26 -4.68 -25.91
C MET A 1 9.54 -4.37 -27.36
N ILE A 2 8.97 -5.14 -28.30
CA ILE A 2 9.21 -5.05 -29.74
C ILE A 2 8.02 -4.37 -30.46
N ASN A 3 8.30 -3.61 -31.52
CA ASN A 3 7.33 -3.01 -32.42
C ASN A 3 6.80 -4.03 -33.45
N ALA A 4 5.79 -3.67 -34.24
CA ALA A 4 5.25 -4.55 -35.30
C ALA A 4 6.28 -4.89 -36.40
N ASP A 5 7.30 -4.05 -36.58
CA ASP A 5 8.39 -4.23 -37.54
C ASP A 5 9.61 -4.98 -36.97
N ASN A 6 9.45 -5.65 -35.81
CA ASN A 6 10.49 -6.36 -35.08
C ASN A 6 11.65 -5.50 -34.53
N THR A 7 11.51 -4.17 -34.54
CA THR A 7 12.49 -3.28 -33.88
C THR A 7 12.20 -3.13 -32.39
N PRO A 8 13.21 -2.95 -31.52
CA PRO A 8 12.96 -2.61 -30.13
C PRO A 8 12.27 -1.25 -30.02
N ARG A 9 11.29 -1.15 -29.13
CA ARG A 9 10.73 0.15 -28.74
C ARG A 9 11.82 1.00 -28.13
N SER A 10 11.79 2.32 -28.36
CA SER A 10 12.83 3.24 -27.86
C SER A 10 13.21 3.06 -26.37
N PRO A 11 12.26 2.92 -25.42
CA PRO A 11 12.62 2.70 -24.01
C PRO A 11 13.36 1.38 -23.73
N TYR A 12 13.33 0.43 -24.66
CA TYR A 12 13.95 -0.88 -24.58
C TYR A 12 15.25 -1.00 -25.39
N GLU A 13 15.68 0.03 -26.12
CA GLU A 13 16.87 -0.05 -27.01
C GLU A 13 18.13 -0.51 -26.27
N ASN A 14 18.53 0.20 -25.21
CA ASN A 14 19.70 -0.14 -24.39
C ASN A 14 19.57 -1.54 -23.76
N TYR A 15 18.39 -1.85 -23.22
CA TYR A 15 18.13 -3.17 -22.64
C TYR A 15 18.25 -4.29 -23.70
N ASN A 16 17.73 -4.06 -24.90
CA ASN A 16 17.78 -5.04 -25.99
C ASN A 16 19.20 -5.27 -26.48
N GLU A 17 20.02 -4.21 -26.56
CA GLU A 17 21.45 -4.31 -26.87
C GLU A 17 22.20 -5.13 -25.81
N TRP A 18 21.97 -4.83 -24.53
CA TRP A 18 22.53 -5.61 -23.42
C TRP A 18 22.08 -7.07 -23.50
N TYR A 19 20.78 -7.32 -23.67
CA TYR A 19 20.18 -8.65 -23.69
C TYR A 19 20.74 -9.51 -24.83
N SER A 20 20.91 -8.91 -26.01
CA SER A 20 21.43 -9.60 -27.21
C SER A 20 22.90 -10.05 -27.07
N ARG A 21 23.64 -9.49 -26.11
CA ARG A 21 25.03 -9.85 -25.81
C ARG A 21 25.16 -10.92 -24.74
N GLN A 22 24.07 -11.28 -24.05
CA GLN A 22 24.14 -12.21 -22.92
C GLN A 22 24.18 -13.67 -23.38
N ASP A 23 24.88 -14.49 -22.61
CA ASP A 23 24.74 -15.94 -22.71
C ASP A 23 23.42 -16.39 -22.06
N ARG A 24 22.60 -17.10 -22.84
CA ARG A 24 21.30 -17.59 -22.39
C ARG A 24 21.42 -18.58 -21.23
N ALA A 25 22.44 -19.43 -21.21
CA ALA A 25 22.63 -20.38 -20.12
C ALA A 25 22.93 -19.64 -18.80
N HIS A 26 23.75 -18.60 -18.87
CA HIS A 26 24.02 -17.71 -17.75
C HIS A 26 22.76 -17.00 -17.22
N LEU A 27 21.92 -16.45 -18.11
CA LEU A 27 20.66 -15.79 -17.70
C LEU A 27 19.69 -16.75 -17.00
N ILE A 28 19.56 -17.99 -17.48
CA ILE A 28 18.72 -19.02 -16.84
C ILE A 28 19.27 -19.35 -15.45
N GLN A 29 20.59 -19.46 -15.30
CA GLN A 29 21.20 -19.71 -13.99
C GLN A 29 20.93 -18.54 -13.03
N LYS A 30 21.12 -17.30 -13.47
CA LYS A 30 20.79 -16.10 -12.68
C LYS A 30 19.32 -16.08 -12.27
N SER A 31 18.39 -16.43 -13.16
CA SER A 31 16.96 -16.53 -12.81
C SER A 31 16.70 -17.51 -11.67
N LYS A 32 17.35 -18.68 -11.68
CA LYS A 32 17.26 -19.67 -10.59
C LYS A 32 17.89 -19.16 -9.30
N ASP A 33 19.00 -18.45 -9.40
CA ASP A 33 19.66 -17.85 -8.23
C ASP A 33 18.76 -16.78 -7.59
N ALA A 34 18.06 -15.97 -8.40
CA ALA A 34 17.05 -15.03 -7.94
C ALA A 34 15.92 -15.73 -7.18
N GLU A 35 15.29 -16.75 -7.77
CA GLU A 35 14.23 -17.53 -7.11
C GLU A 35 14.68 -18.12 -5.77
N ASN A 36 15.95 -18.56 -5.68
CA ASN A 36 16.52 -19.05 -4.44
C ASN A 36 16.74 -17.94 -3.40
N ILE A 37 17.10 -16.72 -3.82
CA ILE A 37 17.18 -15.55 -2.94
C ILE A 37 15.81 -15.23 -2.38
N PHE A 38 14.79 -15.08 -3.24
CA PHE A 38 13.39 -14.83 -2.83
C PHE A 38 12.88 -15.88 -1.84
N ARG A 39 13.25 -17.16 -2.06
CA ARG A 39 12.93 -18.25 -1.13
C ARG A 39 13.58 -18.09 0.24
N LYS A 40 14.84 -17.63 0.29
CA LYS A 40 15.58 -17.46 1.54
C LYS A 40 15.19 -16.19 2.30
N THR A 41 14.81 -15.13 1.60
CA THR A 41 14.35 -13.88 2.20
C THR A 41 12.90 -13.94 2.69
N GLY A 42 12.17 -15.02 2.38
CA GLY A 42 10.81 -15.23 2.86
C GLY A 42 9.77 -14.38 2.15
N ILE A 43 10.06 -13.94 0.93
CA ILE A 43 9.11 -13.19 0.09
C ILE A 43 8.09 -14.19 -0.46
N THR A 44 7.05 -14.44 0.31
CA THR A 44 5.99 -15.38 -0.02
C THR A 44 4.66 -14.65 -0.18
N PHE A 45 3.73 -15.27 -0.91
CA PHE A 45 2.35 -14.82 -1.00
C PHE A 45 1.44 -16.02 -0.73
N ALA A 46 0.45 -15.87 0.13
CA ALA A 46 -0.62 -16.86 0.27
C ALA A 46 -1.78 -16.45 -0.65
N VAL A 47 -2.11 -17.32 -1.61
CA VAL A 47 -3.24 -17.12 -2.51
C VAL A 47 -4.53 -17.30 -1.71
N TYR A 48 -5.37 -16.26 -1.66
CA TYR A 48 -6.69 -16.34 -1.04
C TYR A 48 -7.54 -17.43 -1.70
N GLY A 49 -8.14 -18.32 -0.90
CA GLY A 49 -9.21 -19.22 -1.35
C GLY A 49 -8.86 -20.69 -1.57
N HIS A 50 -7.64 -21.16 -1.29
CA HIS A 50 -7.31 -22.58 -1.34
C HIS A 50 -6.93 -23.15 0.02
N ALA A 51 -7.50 -24.32 0.36
CA ALA A 51 -7.26 -25.08 1.58
C ALA A 51 -5.79 -25.55 1.75
N ASP A 52 -5.00 -25.48 0.67
CA ASP A 52 -3.54 -25.60 0.72
C ASP A 52 -2.92 -24.20 0.90
N SER A 53 -2.93 -23.72 2.13
CA SER A 53 -2.17 -22.55 2.61
C SER A 53 -0.65 -22.83 2.63
N SER A 54 -0.13 -23.40 1.54
CA SER A 54 1.30 -23.45 1.29
C SER A 54 1.71 -22.08 0.77
N GLU A 55 2.56 -21.38 1.51
CA GLU A 55 3.24 -20.19 1.03
C GLU A 55 3.86 -20.47 -0.35
N LYS A 56 3.38 -19.77 -1.38
CA LYS A 56 3.93 -19.87 -2.73
C LYS A 56 4.87 -18.70 -2.98
N LEU A 57 6.01 -19.02 -3.57
CA LEU A 57 6.92 -18.02 -4.10
C LEU A 57 6.26 -17.34 -5.30
N ILE A 58 6.32 -16.02 -5.33
CA ILE A 58 5.97 -15.28 -6.54
C ILE A 58 7.09 -15.54 -7.56
N PRO A 59 6.76 -16.01 -8.78
CA PRO A 59 7.77 -16.17 -9.82
C PRO A 59 8.38 -14.81 -10.15
N PHE A 60 9.70 -14.77 -10.19
CA PHE A 60 10.47 -13.57 -10.51
C PHE A 60 10.94 -13.64 -11.97
N ASP A 61 10.61 -12.61 -12.76
CA ASP A 61 11.09 -12.46 -14.14
C ASP A 61 12.20 -11.40 -14.18
N ILE A 62 13.36 -11.79 -14.72
CA ILE A 62 14.52 -10.92 -14.89
C ILE A 62 14.34 -9.86 -16.00
N ILE A 63 13.30 -9.99 -16.82
CA ILE A 63 12.98 -9.04 -17.89
C ILE A 63 12.14 -7.88 -17.31
N PRO A 64 12.69 -6.66 -17.23
CA PRO A 64 12.00 -5.56 -16.60
C PRO A 64 10.85 -5.03 -17.47
N ARG A 65 9.81 -4.54 -16.79
CA ARG A 65 8.79 -3.69 -17.39
C ARG A 65 9.30 -2.24 -17.42
N ILE A 66 9.83 -1.81 -18.56
CA ILE A 66 10.37 -0.46 -18.73
C ILE A 66 9.25 0.50 -19.13
N ILE A 67 9.11 1.58 -18.36
CA ILE A 67 8.24 2.72 -18.63
C ILE A 67 9.13 3.97 -18.75
N SER A 68 9.07 4.65 -19.89
CA SER A 68 9.82 5.86 -20.13
C SER A 68 9.38 7.01 -19.22
N GLY A 69 10.26 7.99 -19.02
CA GLY A 69 9.92 9.18 -18.24
C GLY A 69 8.73 9.97 -18.81
N ARG A 70 8.49 9.92 -20.13
CA ARG A 70 7.32 10.56 -20.76
C ARG A 70 6.04 9.84 -20.41
N GLU A 71 6.01 8.51 -20.57
CA GLU A 71 4.86 7.68 -20.21
C GLU A 71 4.56 7.82 -18.70
N TRP A 72 5.58 7.75 -17.85
CA TRP A 72 5.43 7.87 -16.40
C TRP A 72 4.87 9.22 -15.96
N ARG A 73 5.32 10.33 -16.56
CA ARG A 73 4.78 11.66 -16.22
C ARG A 73 3.27 11.75 -16.48
N LYS A 74 2.81 11.25 -17.63
CA LYS A 74 1.38 11.22 -17.97
C LYS A 74 0.60 10.31 -17.01
N LEU A 75 1.13 9.12 -16.71
CA LEU A 75 0.54 8.19 -15.76
C LEU A 75 0.42 8.78 -14.36
N ALA A 76 1.51 9.34 -13.83
CA ALA A 76 1.55 9.93 -12.49
C ALA A 76 0.53 11.05 -12.34
N GLN A 77 0.42 11.97 -13.32
CA GLN A 77 -0.59 13.02 -13.30
C GLN A 77 -2.02 12.48 -13.32
N GLY A 78 -2.28 11.43 -14.11
CA GLY A 78 -3.59 10.78 -14.15
C GLY A 78 -3.97 10.07 -12.84
N ILE A 79 -3.00 9.38 -12.22
CA ILE A 79 -3.18 8.72 -10.92
C ILE A 79 -3.43 9.78 -9.84
N GLU A 80 -2.62 10.83 -9.78
CA GLU A 80 -2.77 11.93 -8.82
C GLU A 80 -4.15 12.58 -8.93
N GLN A 81 -4.58 12.93 -10.15
CA GLN A 81 -5.91 13.47 -10.40
C GLN A 81 -7.01 12.51 -9.90
N ARG A 82 -6.89 11.21 -10.19
CA ARG A 82 -7.87 10.20 -9.80
C ARG A 82 -7.96 10.06 -8.27
N VAL A 83 -6.83 9.98 -7.59
CA VAL A 83 -6.77 9.87 -6.13
C VAL A 83 -7.37 11.10 -5.45
N LEU A 84 -7.11 12.31 -5.97
CA LEU A 84 -7.75 13.53 -5.47
C LEU A 84 -9.28 13.48 -5.64
N ALA A 85 -9.76 13.00 -6.78
CA ALA A 85 -11.20 12.84 -7.02
C ALA A 85 -11.83 11.77 -6.10
N LEU A 86 -11.14 10.66 -5.83
CA LEU A 86 -11.61 9.62 -4.90
C LEU A 86 -11.72 10.14 -3.47
N ASN A 87 -10.73 10.90 -3.01
CA ASN A 87 -10.74 11.48 -1.67
C ASN A 87 -11.86 12.53 -1.51
N ALA A 88 -12.02 13.40 -2.51
CA ALA A 88 -13.12 14.37 -2.55
C ALA A 88 -14.51 13.70 -2.65
N PHE A 89 -14.60 12.57 -3.36
CA PHE A 89 -15.83 11.77 -3.41
C PHE A 89 -16.19 11.21 -2.05
N LEU A 90 -15.22 10.66 -1.30
CA LEU A 90 -15.47 10.13 0.05
C LEU A 90 -15.89 11.25 1.02
N ASP A 91 -15.23 12.41 0.95
CA ASP A 91 -15.65 13.60 1.70
C ASP A 91 -17.10 13.98 1.38
N ASP A 92 -17.46 14.06 0.10
CA ASP A 92 -18.83 14.42 -0.30
C ASP A 92 -19.87 13.40 0.20
N ILE A 93 -19.60 12.11 0.01
CA ILE A 93 -20.52 11.02 0.38
C ILE A 93 -20.81 10.99 1.89
N TYR A 94 -19.81 11.23 2.73
CA TYR A 94 -19.98 11.26 4.17
C TYR A 94 -20.49 12.61 4.71
N HIS A 95 -20.59 13.65 3.87
CA HIS A 95 -21.09 14.96 4.26
C HIS A 95 -22.31 15.41 3.45
N LYS A 96 -22.10 16.23 2.41
CA LYS A 96 -23.18 16.98 1.75
C LYS A 96 -23.89 16.16 0.67
N GLN A 97 -23.26 15.10 0.16
CA GLN A 97 -23.78 14.24 -0.90
C GLN A 97 -24.20 15.03 -2.15
N GLU A 98 -23.45 16.06 -2.51
CA GLU A 98 -23.71 16.93 -3.65
C GLU A 98 -23.70 16.14 -4.97
N ILE A 99 -22.82 15.13 -5.12
CA ILE A 99 -22.78 14.28 -6.32
C ILE A 99 -24.07 13.45 -6.51
N ILE A 100 -24.72 13.07 -5.41
CA ILE A 100 -26.02 12.39 -5.41
C ILE A 100 -27.13 13.40 -5.69
N ARG A 101 -27.12 14.56 -5.02
CA ARG A 101 -28.11 15.64 -5.22
C ARG A 101 -28.11 16.17 -6.65
N ALA A 102 -26.94 16.21 -7.29
CA ALA A 102 -26.75 16.57 -8.69
C ALA A 102 -27.17 15.45 -9.67
N GLY A 103 -27.61 14.28 -9.18
CA GLY A 103 -28.07 13.16 -9.99
C GLY A 103 -26.96 12.45 -10.78
N ARG A 104 -25.69 12.61 -10.41
CA ARG A 104 -24.56 11.97 -11.09
C ARG A 104 -24.33 10.54 -10.63
N ILE A 105 -24.61 10.25 -9.36
CA ILE A 105 -24.55 8.91 -8.79
C ILE A 105 -25.91 8.58 -8.14
N PRO A 106 -26.52 7.43 -8.47
CA PRO A 106 -27.73 6.95 -7.79
C PRO A 106 -27.48 6.70 -6.30
N ARG A 107 -28.35 7.25 -5.46
CA ARG A 107 -28.31 7.10 -3.99
C ARG A 107 -28.20 5.63 -3.55
N GLU A 108 -28.94 4.75 -4.20
CA GLU A 108 -29.02 3.34 -3.82
C GLU A 108 -27.72 2.55 -4.02
N ILE A 109 -26.82 3.00 -4.91
CA ILE A 109 -25.49 2.37 -5.09
C ILE A 109 -24.59 2.63 -3.88
N ILE A 110 -24.87 3.70 -3.12
CA ILE A 110 -24.12 4.04 -1.91
C ILE A 110 -24.78 3.41 -0.68
N GLU A 111 -26.07 3.68 -0.45
CA GLU A 111 -26.75 3.26 0.78
C GLU A 111 -26.90 1.75 0.94
N LYS A 112 -26.93 1.00 -0.17
CA LYS A 112 -26.99 -0.48 -0.14
C LYS A 112 -25.61 -1.13 -0.24
N ASN A 113 -24.53 -0.35 -0.26
CA ASN A 113 -23.18 -0.88 -0.35
C ASN A 113 -22.69 -1.29 1.02
N GLU A 114 -22.27 -2.54 1.18
CA GLU A 114 -21.71 -3.05 2.44
C GLU A 114 -20.43 -2.31 2.86
N ALA A 115 -19.73 -1.67 1.93
CA ALA A 115 -18.55 -0.86 2.22
C ALA A 115 -18.86 0.56 2.74
N PHE A 116 -20.12 1.00 2.68
CA PHE A 116 -20.50 2.31 3.20
C PHE A 116 -20.61 2.22 4.73
N LEU A 117 -19.90 3.09 5.44
CA LEU A 117 -19.87 3.11 6.90
C LEU A 117 -20.69 4.30 7.44
N PRO A 118 -21.93 4.08 7.94
CA PRO A 118 -22.74 5.15 8.53
C PRO A 118 -22.02 5.89 9.67
N GLU A 119 -21.10 5.21 10.34
CA GLU A 119 -20.24 5.76 11.38
C GLU A 119 -19.45 6.96 10.87
N MET A 120 -19.04 6.99 9.60
CA MET A 120 -18.22 8.08 9.06
C MET A 120 -19.04 9.32 8.67
N ILE A 121 -20.38 9.28 8.74
CA ILE A 121 -21.23 10.43 8.37
C ILE A 121 -20.95 11.62 9.29
N GLY A 122 -20.69 12.78 8.66
CA GLY A 122 -20.39 14.04 9.33
C GLY A 122 -19.03 14.09 10.02
N PHE A 123 -18.19 13.07 9.83
CA PHE A 123 -16.85 13.00 10.39
C PHE A 123 -15.80 13.32 9.33
N THR A 124 -14.97 14.32 9.62
CA THR A 124 -13.79 14.65 8.82
C THR A 124 -12.54 14.06 9.49
N PRO A 125 -11.82 13.12 8.83
CA PRO A 125 -10.60 12.57 9.39
C PRO A 125 -9.49 13.63 9.51
N PRO A 126 -8.49 13.45 10.38
CA PRO A 126 -7.33 14.33 10.46
C PRO A 126 -6.69 14.56 9.09
N GLY A 127 -6.42 15.82 8.76
CA GLY A 127 -5.91 16.22 7.44
C GLY A 127 -6.94 16.20 6.30
N GLY A 128 -8.18 15.78 6.55
CA GLY A 128 -9.21 15.65 5.52
C GLY A 128 -8.89 14.55 4.49
N VAL A 129 -8.08 13.57 4.88
CA VAL A 129 -7.63 12.48 4.00
C VAL A 129 -8.35 11.18 4.40
N TYR A 130 -9.16 10.64 3.49
CA TYR A 130 -9.82 9.34 3.69
C TYR A 130 -8.96 8.17 3.22
N THR A 131 -8.23 8.34 2.11
CA THR A 131 -7.43 7.29 1.47
C THR A 131 -5.97 7.70 1.44
N HIS A 132 -5.21 7.28 2.45
CA HIS A 132 -3.81 7.67 2.64
C HIS A 132 -2.88 7.02 1.61
N ILE A 133 -3.16 5.75 1.29
CA ILE A 133 -2.46 4.98 0.27
C ILE A 133 -3.53 4.39 -0.66
N VAL A 134 -3.32 4.51 -1.96
CA VAL A 134 -4.20 3.95 -2.99
C VAL A 134 -3.33 3.17 -3.99
N GLY A 135 -3.67 1.90 -4.21
CA GLY A 135 -3.14 1.13 -5.32
C GLY A 135 -4.04 1.29 -6.54
N THR A 136 -3.53 1.75 -7.67
CA THR A 136 -4.30 1.86 -8.93
C THR A 136 -3.82 0.81 -9.91
N ASP A 137 -4.68 -0.14 -10.25
CA ASP A 137 -4.36 -1.24 -11.17
C ASP A 137 -4.53 -0.78 -12.61
N ILE A 138 -3.43 -0.79 -13.36
CA ILE A 138 -3.36 -0.19 -14.70
C ILE A 138 -2.95 -1.23 -15.73
N VAL A 139 -3.75 -1.32 -16.79
CA VAL A 139 -3.40 -2.04 -18.01
C VAL A 139 -3.06 -1.10 -19.15
N ARG A 140 -2.25 -1.60 -20.08
CA ARG A 140 -1.81 -0.88 -21.26
C ARG A 140 -2.25 -1.63 -22.51
N THR A 141 -3.01 -0.99 -23.38
CA THR A 141 -3.54 -1.58 -24.62
C THR A 141 -2.85 -1.06 -25.88
N GLY A 142 -2.11 0.04 -25.77
CA GLY A 142 -1.38 0.68 -26.88
C GLY A 142 -0.20 1.49 -26.37
N GLU A 143 0.47 2.24 -27.24
CA GLU A 143 1.68 2.97 -26.83
C GLU A 143 1.36 4.00 -25.73
N ASP A 144 0.44 4.93 -25.94
CA ASP A 144 0.09 5.93 -24.92
C ASP A 144 -1.31 5.73 -24.33
N GLN A 145 -1.79 4.48 -24.37
CA GLN A 145 -3.13 4.06 -23.94
C GLN A 145 -3.07 3.20 -22.67
N PHE A 146 -3.50 3.79 -21.57
CA PHE A 146 -3.55 3.19 -20.24
C PHE A 146 -4.97 3.27 -19.69
N TYR A 147 -5.41 2.20 -19.03
CA TYR A 147 -6.75 2.08 -18.46
C TYR A 147 -6.64 1.60 -17.02
N VAL A 148 -7.41 2.21 -16.14
CA VAL A 148 -7.59 1.74 -14.76
C VAL A 148 -8.58 0.59 -14.76
N LEU A 149 -8.20 -0.54 -14.18
CA LEU A 149 -9.09 -1.66 -13.93
C LEU A 149 -9.78 -1.53 -12.57
N GLU A 150 -9.01 -1.17 -11.54
CA GLU A 150 -9.44 -1.19 -10.15
C GLU A 150 -8.66 -0.16 -9.31
N ASP A 151 -9.29 0.33 -8.25
CA ASP A 151 -8.66 1.15 -7.22
C ASP A 151 -8.74 0.44 -5.87
N ASN A 152 -7.58 0.17 -5.28
CA ASN A 152 -7.41 -0.45 -3.97
C ASN A 152 -7.20 0.64 -2.92
N ALA A 153 -8.31 1.09 -2.31
CA ALA A 153 -8.34 2.22 -1.39
C ALA A 153 -8.55 1.85 0.09
N ARG A 154 -8.49 0.55 0.42
CA ARG A 154 -8.59 0.05 1.80
C ARG A 154 -7.19 -0.17 2.39
N THR A 155 -6.67 -1.38 2.29
CA THR A 155 -5.38 -1.81 2.84
C THR A 155 -4.44 -2.31 1.74
N PRO A 156 -4.14 -1.50 0.70
CA PRO A 156 -3.39 -1.95 -0.47
C PRO A 156 -2.03 -2.54 -0.07
N SER A 157 -1.64 -3.59 -0.80
CA SER A 157 -0.36 -4.28 -0.65
C SER A 157 0.41 -4.30 -1.97
N GLY A 158 1.66 -4.75 -1.96
CA GLY A 158 2.49 -4.89 -3.16
C GLY A 158 3.86 -4.18 -3.06
N VAL A 159 4.02 -3.29 -2.08
CA VAL A 159 5.18 -2.38 -2.01
C VAL A 159 6.45 -3.14 -1.65
N SER A 160 6.37 -4.11 -0.73
CA SER A 160 7.55 -4.92 -0.37
C SER A 160 8.11 -5.61 -1.60
N TYR A 161 7.24 -6.21 -2.44
CA TYR A 161 7.65 -6.83 -3.70
C TYR A 161 8.27 -5.82 -4.68
N MET A 162 7.73 -4.61 -4.79
CA MET A 162 8.33 -3.56 -5.62
C MET A 162 9.78 -3.25 -5.20
N LEU A 163 10.01 -3.12 -3.89
CA LEU A 163 11.31 -2.81 -3.31
C LEU A 163 12.30 -3.97 -3.50
N GLU A 164 11.88 -5.19 -3.14
CA GLU A 164 12.69 -6.40 -3.26
C GLU A 164 13.02 -6.76 -4.71
N ASN A 165 12.09 -6.56 -5.63
CA ASN A 165 12.33 -6.73 -7.07
C ASN A 165 13.42 -5.76 -7.55
N ARG A 166 13.41 -4.51 -7.08
CA ARG A 166 14.43 -3.53 -7.44
C ARG A 166 15.79 -3.91 -6.90
N GLU A 167 15.86 -4.23 -5.61
CA GLU A 167 17.11 -4.58 -4.94
C GLU A 167 17.74 -5.82 -5.58
N THR A 168 16.93 -6.86 -5.83
CA THR A 168 17.39 -8.10 -6.48
C THR A 168 17.94 -7.82 -7.88
N MET A 169 17.25 -7.03 -8.71
CA MET A 169 17.75 -6.64 -10.02
C MET A 169 19.07 -5.86 -9.94
N MET A 170 19.22 -4.96 -8.98
CA MET A 170 20.43 -4.15 -8.79
C MET A 170 21.63 -5.02 -8.36
N GLN A 171 21.41 -6.00 -7.49
CA GLN A 171 22.45 -6.94 -7.07
C GLN A 171 22.87 -7.89 -8.21
N MET A 172 21.91 -8.37 -9.00
CA MET A 172 22.17 -9.35 -10.05
C MET A 172 22.74 -8.74 -11.33
N PHE A 173 22.30 -7.54 -11.69
CA PHE A 173 22.63 -6.88 -12.96
C PHE A 173 23.01 -5.41 -12.76
N PRO A 174 24.01 -5.08 -11.91
CA PRO A 174 24.38 -3.69 -11.63
C PRO A 174 24.73 -2.90 -12.89
N GLU A 175 25.26 -3.55 -13.92
CA GLU A 175 25.57 -2.97 -15.23
C GLU A 175 24.33 -2.38 -15.92
N LEU A 176 23.16 -3.02 -15.79
CA LEU A 176 21.91 -2.51 -16.37
C LEU A 176 21.52 -1.16 -15.76
N PHE A 177 21.77 -0.96 -14.47
CA PHE A 177 21.46 0.29 -13.77
C PHE A 177 22.51 1.38 -14.03
N HIS A 178 23.71 1.00 -14.48
CA HIS A 178 24.71 1.95 -14.96
C HIS A 178 24.35 2.45 -16.38
N GLU A 179 23.94 1.56 -17.27
CA GLU A 179 23.59 1.87 -18.66
C GLU A 179 22.21 2.53 -18.82
N ASN A 180 21.31 2.33 -17.85
CA ASN A 180 19.96 2.87 -17.87
C ASN A 180 19.73 3.81 -16.69
N ARG A 181 19.15 5.00 -16.96
CA ARG A 181 18.81 5.99 -15.93
C ARG A 181 17.51 5.62 -15.19
N VAL A 182 17.54 4.51 -14.46
CA VAL A 182 16.40 4.01 -13.69
C VAL A 182 16.16 4.91 -12.47
N ARG A 183 14.90 5.31 -12.25
CA ARG A 183 14.53 6.10 -11.07
C ARG A 183 14.50 5.20 -9.82
N ARG A 184 15.11 5.70 -8.73
CA ARG A 184 15.13 5.10 -7.39
C ARG A 184 13.71 4.96 -6.81
N VAL A 185 13.48 3.91 -6.02
CA VAL A 185 12.20 3.60 -5.35
C VAL A 185 12.37 3.28 -3.86
N GLU A 186 13.61 3.06 -3.41
CA GLU A 186 13.99 2.68 -2.04
C GLU A 186 13.60 3.71 -0.97
N ASP A 187 13.39 4.97 -1.34
CA ASP A 187 12.97 6.03 -0.41
C ASP A 187 11.48 5.91 0.00
N TYR A 188 10.72 4.97 -0.59
CA TYR A 188 9.28 4.83 -0.33
C TYR A 188 8.93 4.70 1.16
N PRO A 189 9.55 3.80 1.98
CA PRO A 189 9.19 3.67 3.39
C PRO A 189 9.42 4.98 4.17
N TYR A 190 10.51 5.69 3.87
CA TYR A 190 10.78 6.99 4.48
C TYR A 190 9.69 8.02 4.13
N LEU A 191 9.31 8.11 2.85
CA LEU A 191 8.26 9.02 2.39
C LEU A 191 6.89 8.64 2.96
N LEU A 192 6.59 7.35 3.10
CA LEU A 192 5.38 6.86 3.74
C LEU A 192 5.34 7.29 5.21
N ARG A 193 6.41 7.05 5.97
CA ARG A 193 6.52 7.50 7.37
C ARG A 193 6.34 9.01 7.49
N GLN A 194 6.96 9.80 6.61
CA GLN A 194 6.83 11.26 6.61
C GLN A 194 5.38 11.69 6.34
N SER A 195 4.72 11.05 5.37
CA SER A 195 3.32 11.32 5.01
C SER A 195 2.38 10.97 6.16
N LEU A 196 2.54 9.80 6.77
CA LEU A 196 1.78 9.38 7.96
C LEU A 196 1.99 10.34 9.14
N ALA A 197 3.25 10.69 9.44
CA ALA A 197 3.57 11.62 10.51
C ALA A 197 3.00 13.03 10.28
N SER A 198 2.86 13.46 9.02
CA SER A 198 2.26 14.76 8.68
C SER A 198 0.76 14.84 9.01
N LEU A 199 0.12 13.70 9.22
CA LEU A 199 -1.29 13.56 9.57
C LEU A 199 -1.49 13.40 11.07
N ALA A 200 -0.58 13.95 11.89
CA ALA A 200 -0.74 13.96 13.32
C ALA A 200 -2.11 14.56 13.69
N PRO A 201 -2.91 13.88 14.54
CA PRO A 201 -4.23 14.36 14.91
C PRO A 201 -4.13 15.62 15.78
N PRO A 202 -5.20 16.43 15.89
CA PRO A 202 -5.19 17.64 16.72
C PRO A 202 -4.78 17.43 18.18
N GLY A 203 -5.09 16.26 18.75
CA GLY A 203 -4.69 15.86 20.11
C GLY A 203 -3.22 15.45 20.27
N CYS A 204 -2.42 15.43 19.20
CA CYS A 204 -0.99 15.12 19.27
C CYS A 204 -0.20 16.32 19.82
N THR A 205 0.53 16.09 20.92
CA THR A 205 1.38 17.11 21.55
C THR A 205 2.84 16.73 21.37
N GLY A 206 3.49 17.28 20.33
CA GLY A 206 4.91 17.07 20.06
C GLY A 206 5.18 16.25 18.80
N LYS A 207 6.24 15.43 18.83
CA LYS A 207 6.62 14.60 17.68
C LYS A 207 5.66 13.41 17.60
N PRO A 208 4.94 13.21 16.47
CA PRO A 208 3.96 12.15 16.35
C PRO A 208 4.62 10.78 16.38
N ARG A 209 4.03 9.85 17.14
CA ARG A 209 4.38 8.44 17.11
C ARG A 209 3.50 7.71 16.09
N VAL A 210 4.15 7.14 15.09
CA VAL A 210 3.54 6.29 14.06
C VAL A 210 3.75 4.82 14.46
N ALA A 211 2.74 3.98 14.22
CA ALA A 211 2.84 2.51 14.35
C ALA A 211 2.04 1.83 13.23
N VAL A 212 2.34 0.55 12.96
CA VAL A 212 1.61 -0.30 12.02
C VAL A 212 0.76 -1.30 12.80
N LEU A 213 -0.57 -1.25 12.65
CA LEU A 213 -1.47 -2.26 13.22
C LEU A 213 -1.58 -3.44 12.26
N THR A 214 -1.26 -4.64 12.75
CA THR A 214 -1.33 -5.89 11.97
C THR A 214 -2.33 -6.87 12.61
N PRO A 215 -3.03 -7.69 11.80
CA PRO A 215 -3.85 -8.80 12.31
C PRO A 215 -3.02 -10.01 12.76
N GLY A 216 -1.69 -9.94 12.67
CA GLY A 216 -0.76 -10.98 13.13
C GLY A 216 -0.32 -11.98 12.05
N ILE A 217 0.47 -12.96 12.48
CA ILE A 217 1.24 -13.88 11.62
C ILE A 217 0.40 -14.77 10.68
N TYR A 218 -0.88 -14.96 10.97
CA TYR A 218 -1.77 -15.79 10.16
C TYR A 218 -2.37 -15.05 8.96
N ASN A 219 -2.08 -13.76 8.82
CA ASN A 219 -2.46 -12.99 7.63
C ASN A 219 -1.42 -13.16 6.52
N SER A 220 -1.89 -13.34 5.29
CA SER A 220 -1.05 -13.57 4.10
C SER A 220 -0.08 -12.44 3.78
N ALA A 221 -0.39 -11.20 4.19
CA ALA A 221 0.43 -10.02 3.98
C ALA A 221 1.28 -9.65 5.21
N TYR A 222 1.32 -10.49 6.26
CA TYR A 222 2.06 -10.19 7.49
C TYR A 222 3.54 -9.84 7.24
N TYR A 223 4.20 -10.53 6.30
CA TYR A 223 5.56 -10.21 5.88
C TYR A 223 5.70 -8.76 5.41
N GLU A 224 4.75 -8.26 4.60
CA GLU A 224 4.80 -6.87 4.15
C GLU A 224 4.56 -5.90 5.32
N HIS A 225 3.70 -6.25 6.27
CA HIS A 225 3.42 -5.39 7.43
C HIS A 225 4.68 -5.22 8.28
N SER A 226 5.36 -6.33 8.60
CA SER A 226 6.59 -6.31 9.39
C SER A 226 7.74 -5.65 8.63
N PHE A 227 7.89 -5.95 7.33
CA PHE A 227 8.88 -5.32 6.46
C PHE A 227 8.71 -3.79 6.41
N LEU A 228 7.49 -3.30 6.20
CA LEU A 228 7.23 -1.85 6.15
C LEU A 228 7.44 -1.20 7.51
N ALA A 229 7.03 -1.84 8.61
CA ALA A 229 7.27 -1.31 9.95
C ALA A 229 8.78 -1.17 10.25
N ASP A 230 9.57 -2.20 9.93
CA ASP A 230 11.03 -2.20 10.09
C ASP A 230 11.70 -1.13 9.22
N MET A 231 11.39 -1.09 7.93
CA MET A 231 11.95 -0.10 6.98
C MET A 231 11.55 1.34 7.30
N MET A 232 10.36 1.55 7.86
CA MET A 232 9.96 2.85 8.38
C MET A 232 10.64 3.17 9.71
N GLY A 233 11.12 2.18 10.46
CA GLY A 233 11.61 2.32 11.83
C GLY A 233 10.50 2.74 12.80
N VAL A 234 9.36 2.06 12.72
CA VAL A 234 8.17 2.24 13.57
C VAL A 234 7.75 0.90 14.17
N GLU A 235 6.94 0.94 15.22
CA GLU A 235 6.49 -0.26 15.90
C GLU A 235 5.46 -1.03 15.06
N LEU A 236 5.61 -2.36 15.00
CA LEU A 236 4.57 -3.28 14.53
C LEU A 236 3.78 -3.76 15.75
N VAL A 237 2.47 -3.51 15.77
CA VAL A 237 1.61 -3.78 16.93
C VAL A 237 0.40 -4.61 16.52
N GLU A 238 -0.05 -5.49 17.42
CA GLU A 238 -1.34 -6.16 17.32
C GLU A 238 -2.37 -5.47 18.23
N GLY A 239 -3.67 -5.72 18.03
CA GLY A 239 -4.73 -5.15 18.85
C GLY A 239 -4.54 -5.40 20.36
N SER A 240 -3.98 -6.55 20.74
CA SER A 240 -3.68 -6.91 22.13
C SER A 240 -2.59 -6.07 22.79
N ASP A 241 -1.73 -5.41 22.00
CA ASP A 241 -0.67 -4.54 22.51
C ASP A 241 -1.18 -3.14 22.85
N LEU A 242 -2.39 -2.81 22.38
CA LEU A 242 -2.98 -1.48 22.43
C LEU A 242 -4.15 -1.41 23.41
N ARG A 243 -4.28 -0.28 24.09
CA ARG A 243 -5.43 0.03 24.96
C ARG A 243 -5.83 1.48 24.84
N VAL A 244 -7.12 1.75 24.91
CA VAL A 244 -7.64 3.10 25.10
C VAL A 244 -7.51 3.49 26.57
N MET A 245 -6.75 4.55 26.84
CA MET A 245 -6.49 5.08 28.19
C MET A 245 -6.42 6.61 28.13
N ASP A 246 -7.14 7.29 29.02
CA ASP A 246 -7.18 8.75 29.11
C ASP A 246 -7.51 9.43 27.77
N GLY A 247 -8.43 8.83 27.00
CA GLY A 247 -8.84 9.32 25.69
C GLY A 247 -7.79 9.19 24.58
N LYS A 248 -6.73 8.38 24.78
CA LYS A 248 -5.70 8.08 23.77
C LYS A 248 -5.53 6.58 23.59
N VAL A 249 -5.11 6.15 22.40
CA VAL A 249 -4.60 4.78 22.19
C VAL A 249 -3.15 4.73 22.65
N LYS A 250 -2.86 3.81 23.57
CA LYS A 250 -1.52 3.61 24.10
C LYS A 250 -1.06 2.18 23.89
N MET A 251 0.18 2.04 23.44
CA MET A 251 0.90 0.78 23.30
C MET A 251 1.56 0.39 24.62
N ARG A 252 1.50 -0.89 24.97
CA ARG A 252 2.18 -1.45 26.13
C ARG A 252 3.68 -1.55 25.88
N THR A 253 4.49 -1.01 26.78
CA THR A 253 5.96 -1.16 26.79
C THR A 253 6.42 -1.74 28.13
N THR A 254 7.70 -2.09 28.24
CA THR A 254 8.31 -2.53 29.51
C THR A 254 8.34 -1.44 30.58
N ARG A 255 8.27 -0.16 30.20
CA ARG A 255 8.30 1.00 31.11
C ARG A 255 6.92 1.60 31.40
N GLY A 256 5.87 1.04 30.80
CA GLY A 256 4.50 1.55 30.92
C GLY A 256 3.82 1.72 29.57
N TYR A 257 2.72 2.47 29.55
CA TYR A 257 1.94 2.70 28.33
C TYR A 257 2.37 3.99 27.63
N GLU A 258 2.62 3.89 26.33
CA GLU A 258 3.08 4.98 25.49
C GLU A 258 2.05 5.30 24.40
N ALA A 259 1.68 6.57 24.24
CA ALA A 259 0.67 6.97 23.25
C ALA A 259 1.16 6.77 21.82
N ILE A 260 0.24 6.35 20.94
CA ILE A 260 0.37 6.35 19.48
C ILE A 260 -0.54 7.46 18.95
N ASP A 261 -0.03 8.25 18.01
CA ASP A 261 -0.77 9.36 17.42
C ASP A 261 -1.29 9.02 16.02
N VAL A 262 -0.55 8.21 15.26
CA VAL A 262 -0.94 7.77 13.91
C VAL A 262 -0.77 6.25 13.81
N LEU A 263 -1.84 5.56 13.44
CA LEU A 263 -1.87 4.11 13.28
C LEU A 263 -2.12 3.78 11.82
N TYR A 264 -1.09 3.31 11.12
CA TYR A 264 -1.24 2.75 9.78
C TYR A 264 -1.87 1.36 9.90
N ARG A 265 -3.15 1.24 9.57
CA ARG A 265 -3.89 0.00 9.76
C ARG A 265 -3.70 -0.95 8.59
N ARG A 266 -3.45 -2.22 8.91
CA ARG A 266 -3.51 -3.33 7.96
C ARG A 266 -4.60 -4.34 8.34
N VAL A 267 -5.64 -3.82 8.99
CA VAL A 267 -6.82 -4.55 9.48
C VAL A 267 -8.05 -3.89 8.84
N ASP A 268 -8.99 -4.72 8.36
CA ASP A 268 -10.24 -4.26 7.76
C ASP A 268 -11.15 -3.57 8.79
N ASP A 269 -12.03 -2.69 8.31
CA ASP A 269 -12.87 -1.83 9.16
C ASP A 269 -13.69 -2.62 10.17
N ASP A 270 -14.34 -3.69 9.71
CA ASP A 270 -15.19 -4.56 10.52
C ASP A 270 -14.48 -5.12 11.77
N PHE A 271 -13.17 -5.29 11.71
CA PHE A 271 -12.37 -5.87 12.77
C PHE A 271 -11.67 -4.85 13.66
N LEU A 272 -11.75 -3.55 13.32
CA LEU A 272 -10.95 -2.49 13.93
C LEU A 272 -11.38 -2.12 15.35
N ASP A 273 -12.69 -2.16 15.63
CA ASP A 273 -13.25 -1.79 16.93
C ASP A 273 -14.44 -2.67 17.29
N PRO A 274 -14.33 -3.61 18.24
CA PRO A 274 -15.44 -4.47 18.64
C PRO A 274 -16.58 -3.74 19.37
N LEU A 275 -16.41 -2.49 19.79
CA LEU A 275 -17.49 -1.69 20.37
C LEU A 275 -18.34 -0.98 19.29
N THR A 276 -17.81 -0.85 18.08
CA THR A 276 -18.47 -0.15 16.96
C THR A 276 -18.89 -1.12 15.86
N PHE A 277 -18.02 -2.05 15.50
CA PHE A 277 -18.19 -2.98 14.38
C PHE A 277 -18.45 -4.40 14.88
N ARG A 278 -17.62 -5.39 14.48
CA ARG A 278 -17.82 -6.79 14.87
C ARG A 278 -17.47 -7.01 16.35
N PRO A 279 -18.44 -7.37 17.20
CA PRO A 279 -18.21 -7.54 18.64
C PRO A 279 -17.36 -8.75 18.99
N ASP A 280 -17.22 -9.72 18.07
CA ASP A 280 -16.38 -10.90 18.20
C ASP A 280 -14.94 -10.68 17.70
N SER A 281 -14.62 -9.48 17.19
CA SER A 281 -13.26 -9.18 16.72
C SER A 281 -12.25 -9.16 17.88
N ALA A 282 -11.14 -9.87 17.67
CA ALA A 282 -9.96 -9.84 18.55
C ALA A 282 -8.76 -9.10 17.91
N LEU A 283 -8.90 -8.57 16.70
CA LEU A 283 -7.80 -7.96 15.93
C LEU A 283 -7.66 -6.45 16.18
N GLY A 284 -8.77 -5.80 16.53
CA GLY A 284 -8.88 -4.36 16.72
C GLY A 284 -8.61 -3.89 18.15
N VAL A 285 -8.95 -2.64 18.41
CA VAL A 285 -8.76 -1.98 19.71
C VAL A 285 -10.12 -1.46 20.19
N PRO A 286 -10.69 -1.99 21.28
CA PRO A 286 -11.98 -1.54 21.81
C PRO A 286 -12.01 -0.03 22.08
N GLY A 287 -12.94 0.69 21.44
CA GLY A 287 -13.17 2.13 21.61
C GLY A 287 -12.23 3.02 20.78
N ILE A 288 -11.45 2.47 19.85
CA ILE A 288 -10.56 3.27 19.00
C ILE A 288 -11.33 4.25 18.11
N MET A 289 -12.58 3.93 17.71
CA MET A 289 -13.39 4.86 16.91
C MET A 289 -13.78 6.12 17.69
N ASP A 290 -14.02 6.01 19.00
CA ASP A 290 -14.28 7.18 19.85
C ASP A 290 -13.05 8.08 19.98
N VAL A 291 -11.87 7.48 20.12
CA VAL A 291 -10.59 8.21 20.12
C VAL A 291 -10.35 8.89 18.77
N TYR A 292 -10.71 8.23 17.68
CA TYR A 292 -10.57 8.77 16.33
C TYR A 292 -11.48 9.97 16.11
N ARG A 293 -12.77 9.85 16.47
CA ARG A 293 -13.74 10.94 16.41
C ARG A 293 -13.37 12.12 17.30
N ALA A 294 -12.76 11.85 18.45
CA ALA A 294 -12.27 12.89 19.36
C ALA A 294 -11.01 13.62 18.84
N GLY A 295 -10.45 13.20 17.69
CA GLY A 295 -9.24 13.79 17.13
C GLY A 295 -7.99 13.51 17.95
N ASN A 296 -7.94 12.36 18.61
CA ASN A 296 -6.82 11.93 19.47
C ASN A 296 -5.96 10.82 18.87
N ILE A 297 -6.35 10.30 17.71
CA ILE A 297 -5.57 9.38 16.87
C ILE A 297 -5.89 9.66 15.40
N THR A 298 -4.97 9.37 14.49
CA THR A 298 -5.24 9.24 13.06
C THR A 298 -5.15 7.77 12.69
N ILE A 299 -6.18 7.26 11.99
CA ILE A 299 -6.18 5.90 11.47
C ILE A 299 -5.94 6.00 9.97
N ALA A 300 -4.77 5.54 9.54
CA ALA A 300 -4.29 5.66 8.17
C ALA A 300 -4.51 4.41 7.34
#